data_AF-A0A929XL22-F1
#
_entry.id   AF-A0A929XL22-F1
#
_cell.length_a   1.000
_cell.length_b   1.000
_cell.length_c   1.000
_cell.angle_alpha   90.00
_cell.angle_beta   90.00
_cell.angle_gamma   90.00
#
_symmetry.space_group_name_H-M   'P 1'
#
loop_
_entity.id
_entity.type
_entity.pdbx_description
1 polymer ?
#
loop_
_entity_poly.entity_id
_entity_poly.type
_entity_poly.pdbx_seq_one_letter_code
_entity_poly.pdbx_strand_id
1 'polypeptide(L)'
;MYINEEELKECYRGLKQLADWDTLFYFEESVGKKERITLNHIWSDNLNAYYSAIYRTREEYKSLIEECMNGVEFIEEGYLHCLDKEEHAETSHWYALFRLKKDCDLG
;
A
#
# COMPACT_ATOMS: atom_id res chain seq x y z
N MET A 1 -1.48 0.12 5.29
CA MET A 1 -0.75 0.32 6.55
C MET A 1 -1.32 1.50 7.32
N TYR A 2 -1.69 1.29 8.60
CA TYR A 2 -2.29 2.32 9.49
C TYR A 2 -1.25 3.19 10.22
N ILE A 3 -0.19 3.57 9.51
CA ILE A 3 0.91 4.42 10.01
C ILE A 3 0.91 5.76 9.27
N ASN A 4 1.61 6.76 9.80
CA ASN A 4 1.70 8.05 9.14
C ASN A 4 2.55 7.98 7.85
N GLU A 5 2.53 9.05 7.05
CA GLU A 5 3.21 9.05 5.75
C GLU A 5 4.73 8.97 5.85
N GLU A 6 5.34 9.64 6.83
CA GLU A 6 6.80 9.63 6.99
C GLU A 6 7.30 8.23 7.40
N GLU A 7 6.64 7.58 8.35
CA GLU A 7 6.95 6.21 8.76
C GLU A 7 6.78 5.23 7.58
N LEU A 8 5.74 5.41 6.76
CA LEU A 8 5.53 4.58 5.57
C LEU A 8 6.64 4.75 4.53
N LYS A 9 7.07 6.00 4.29
CA LYS A 9 8.20 6.30 3.40
C LYS A 9 9.50 5.68 3.92
N GLU A 10 9.73 5.72 5.22
CA GLU A 10 10.88 5.05 5.86
C GLU A 10 10.83 3.53 5.66
N CYS A 11 9.66 2.91 5.81
CA CYS A 11 9.49 1.47 5.53
C CYS A 11 9.86 1.14 4.08
N TYR A 12 9.35 1.87 3.08
CA TYR A 12 9.67 1.61 1.68
C TYR A 12 11.14 1.85 1.34
N ARG A 13 11.76 2.89 1.89
CA ARG A 13 13.21 3.13 1.73
C ARG A 13 14.02 2.00 2.37
N GLY A 14 13.60 1.50 3.53
CA GLY A 14 14.20 0.33 4.17
C GLY A 14 14.06 -0.94 3.32
N LEU A 15 12.87 -1.20 2.77
CA LEU A 15 12.64 -2.33 1.85
C LEU A 15 13.54 -2.24 0.61
N LYS A 16 13.70 -1.05 0.04
CA LYS A 16 14.62 -0.83 -1.09
C LYS A 16 16.07 -1.19 -0.72
N GLN A 17 16.53 -0.80 0.47
CA GLN A 17 17.90 -1.07 0.91
C GLN A 17 18.18 -2.56 1.14
N LEU A 18 17.14 -3.35 1.44
CA LEU A 18 17.25 -4.79 1.71
C LEU A 18 17.07 -5.66 0.46
N ALA A 19 16.55 -5.10 -0.63
CA ALA A 19 16.21 -5.85 -1.82
C ALA A 19 17.29 -5.75 -2.89
N ASP A 20 17.60 -6.91 -3.49
CA ASP A 20 18.44 -6.98 -4.69
C ASP A 20 17.65 -6.56 -5.93
N TRP A 21 18.37 -6.32 -7.03
CA TRP A 21 17.76 -6.16 -8.35
C TRP A 21 16.89 -7.37 -8.72
N ASP A 22 15.83 -7.13 -9.49
CA ASP A 22 14.82 -8.14 -9.85
C ASP A 22 14.07 -8.77 -8.67
N THR A 23 14.22 -8.25 -7.44
CA THR A 23 13.36 -8.66 -6.31
C THR A 23 11.91 -8.39 -6.67
N LEU A 24 11.09 -9.45 -6.59
CA LEU A 24 9.65 -9.39 -6.76
C LEU A 24 8.99 -9.15 -5.40
N PHE A 25 8.23 -8.07 -5.32
CA PHE A 25 7.40 -7.73 -4.17
C PHE A 25 5.95 -8.10 -4.45
N TYR A 26 5.29 -8.66 -3.45
CA TYR A 26 3.84 -8.72 -3.36
C TYR A 26 3.39 -7.78 -2.25
N PHE A 27 2.49 -6.87 -2.58
CA PHE A 27 1.93 -5.89 -1.65
C PHE A 27 0.42 -5.99 -1.68
N GLU A 28 -0.22 -6.08 -0.51
CA GLU A 28 -1.68 -6.09 -0.38
C GLU A 28 -2.08 -5.14 0.74
N GLU A 29 -3.08 -4.30 0.47
CA GLU A 29 -3.56 -3.32 1.41
C GLU A 29 -5.05 -3.04 1.29
N SER A 30 -5.66 -2.74 2.44
CA SER A 30 -6.99 -2.12 2.47
C SER A 30 -6.88 -0.66 1.99
N VAL A 31 -7.62 -0.35 0.92
CA VAL A 31 -7.61 0.95 0.24
C VAL A 31 -9.00 1.60 0.24
N GLY A 32 -9.04 2.92 0.18
CA GLY A 32 -10.26 3.65 -0.17
C GLY A 32 -10.57 3.49 -1.66
N LYS A 33 -11.82 3.15 -2.01
CA LYS A 33 -12.23 2.90 -3.41
C LYS A 33 -12.29 4.18 -4.25
N LYS A 34 -12.73 5.29 -3.66
CA LYS A 34 -12.91 6.58 -4.35
C LYS A 34 -11.94 7.64 -3.84
N GLU A 35 -11.75 7.70 -2.54
CA GLU A 35 -10.93 8.70 -1.87
C GLU A 35 -10.26 8.12 -0.63
N ARG A 36 -9.27 8.84 -0.10
CA ARG A 36 -8.61 8.50 1.17
C ARG A 36 -9.64 8.57 2.30
N ILE A 37 -9.69 7.52 3.14
CA ILE A 37 -10.52 7.50 4.34
C ILE A 37 -9.62 7.49 5.56
N THR A 38 -9.83 8.43 6.48
CA THR A 38 -9.11 8.49 7.76
C THR A 38 -10.10 8.30 8.90
N LEU A 39 -9.95 7.19 9.63
CA LEU A 39 -10.65 6.94 10.87
C LEU A 39 -9.76 7.36 12.03
N ASN A 40 -10.33 8.11 12.97
CA ASN A 40 -9.61 8.57 14.14
C ASN A 40 -10.36 8.19 15.41
N HIS A 41 -9.79 7.25 16.17
CA HIS A 41 -10.30 6.80 17.46
C HIS A 41 -11.78 6.39 17.42
N ILE A 42 -12.13 5.51 16.47
CA ILE A 42 -13.48 4.98 16.28
C ILE A 42 -13.58 3.62 16.99
N TRP A 43 -14.72 3.35 17.63
CA TRP A 43 -14.99 2.04 18.22
C TRP A 43 -15.19 0.97 17.14
N SER A 44 -14.54 -0.18 17.29
CA SER A 44 -14.76 -1.36 16.46
C SER A 44 -15.28 -2.50 17.32
N ASP A 45 -16.47 -3.00 16.99
CA ASP A 45 -17.01 -4.22 17.62
C ASP A 45 -16.15 -5.45 17.28
N ASN A 46 -15.59 -5.49 16.06
CA ASN A 46 -14.71 -6.58 15.62
C ASN A 46 -13.38 -6.62 16.38
N LEU A 47 -12.82 -5.47 16.74
CA LEU A 47 -11.57 -5.38 17.53
C LEU A 47 -11.83 -5.26 19.03
N ASN A 48 -13.08 -5.03 19.44
CA ASN A 48 -13.49 -4.67 20.80
C ASN A 48 -12.61 -3.55 21.40
N ALA A 49 -12.28 -2.55 20.57
CA ALA A 49 -11.36 -1.48 20.92
C ALA A 49 -11.60 -0.24 20.05
N TYR A 50 -11.14 0.91 20.55
CA TYR A 50 -10.98 2.11 19.72
C TYR A 50 -9.75 1.97 18.84
N TYR A 51 -9.88 2.30 17.55
CA TYR A 51 -8.78 2.24 16.59
C TYR A 51 -8.80 3.46 15.67
N SER A 52 -7.64 3.72 15.07
CA SER A 52 -7.46 4.68 13.99
C SER A 52 -6.95 3.94 12.77
N ALA A 53 -7.35 4.40 11.58
CA ALA A 53 -6.97 3.78 10.32
C ALA A 53 -6.83 4.84 9.23
N ILE A 54 -5.88 4.65 8.31
CA ILE A 54 -5.74 5.43 7.10
C ILE A 54 -5.85 4.46 5.93
N TYR A 55 -6.98 4.48 5.24
CA TYR A 55 -7.20 3.79 3.98
C TYR A 55 -6.81 4.74 2.86
N ARG A 56 -5.55 4.70 2.45
CA ARG A 56 -5.06 5.43 1.27
C ARG A 56 -5.68 4.85 0.01
N THR A 57 -5.73 5.63 -1.06
CA THR A 57 -6.14 5.08 -2.37
C THR A 57 -5.01 4.24 -2.97
N ARG A 58 -5.34 3.43 -3.97
CA ARG A 58 -4.36 2.73 -4.80
C ARG A 58 -3.31 3.69 -5.36
N GLU A 59 -3.75 4.81 -5.91
CA GLU A 59 -2.89 5.79 -6.57
C GLU A 59 -1.90 6.45 -5.59
N GLU A 60 -2.32 6.68 -4.34
CA GLU A 60 -1.43 7.14 -3.27
C GLU A 60 -0.36 6.10 -2.93
N TYR A 61 -0.73 4.83 -2.80
CA TYR A 61 0.26 3.77 -2.56
C TYR A 61 1.26 3.64 -3.70
N LYS A 62 0.79 3.63 -4.95
CA LYS A 62 1.67 3.58 -6.13
C LYS A 62 2.64 4.76 -6.15
N SER A 63 2.15 5.97 -5.89
CA SER A 63 2.99 7.17 -5.84
C SER A 63 4.08 7.08 -4.77
N LEU A 64 3.73 6.60 -3.56
CA LEU A 64 4.69 6.41 -2.47
C LEU A 64 5.73 5.33 -2.76
N ILE A 65 5.31 4.22 -3.37
CA ILE A 65 6.20 3.13 -3.78
C ILE A 65 7.18 3.64 -4.84
N GLU A 66 6.70 4.34 -5.87
CA GLU A 66 7.55 4.91 -6.93
C GLU A 66 8.53 5.96 -6.36
N GLU A 67 8.06 6.88 -5.51
CA GLU A 67 8.87 7.89 -4.85
C GLU A 67 10.00 7.28 -4.00
N CYS A 68 9.67 6.27 -3.19
CA CYS A 68 10.60 5.76 -2.18
C CYS A 68 11.50 4.64 -2.69
N MET A 69 10.98 3.77 -3.56
CA MET A 69 11.71 2.61 -4.03
C MET A 69 12.43 2.87 -5.35
N ASN A 70 12.09 3.92 -6.11
CA ASN A 70 12.68 4.40 -7.38
C ASN A 70 13.17 3.31 -8.34
N GLY A 71 12.57 3.24 -9.54
CA GLY A 71 12.85 2.19 -10.52
C GLY A 71 11.94 0.98 -10.37
N VAL A 72 10.68 1.18 -9.98
CA VAL A 72 9.71 0.09 -9.82
C VAL A 72 9.03 -0.23 -11.15
N GLU A 73 8.78 -1.51 -11.41
CA GLU A 73 7.90 -1.97 -12.48
C GLU A 73 6.73 -2.74 -11.90
N PHE A 74 5.53 -2.20 -12.02
CA PHE A 74 4.30 -2.93 -11.70
C PHE A 74 4.05 -3.98 -12.79
N ILE A 75 4.05 -5.25 -12.39
CA ILE A 75 3.86 -6.41 -13.27
C ILE A 75 2.37 -6.75 -13.36
N GLU A 76 1.71 -6.79 -12.21
CA GLU A 76 0.30 -7.13 -12.09
C GLU A 76 -0.29 -6.39 -10.90
N GLU A 77 -1.55 -5.99 -10.99
CA GLU A 77 -2.29 -5.43 -9.89
C GLU A 77 -3.79 -5.66 -10.09
N GLY A 78 -4.53 -5.64 -8.98
CA GLY A 78 -5.96 -5.81 -9.01
C GLY A 78 -6.60 -5.67 -7.64
N TYR A 79 -7.85 -6.07 -7.56
CA TYR A 79 -8.62 -6.05 -6.31
C TYR A 79 -9.00 -7.47 -5.90
N LEU A 80 -8.78 -7.80 -4.62
CA LEU A 80 -9.21 -9.05 -4.01
C LEU A 80 -10.65 -8.90 -3.51
N HIS A 81 -11.61 -8.81 -4.43
CA HIS A 81 -13.02 -8.60 -4.11
C HIS A 81 -13.62 -9.67 -3.19
N CYS A 82 -13.02 -10.87 -3.11
CA CYS A 82 -13.43 -11.91 -2.17
C CYS A 82 -13.20 -11.53 -0.69
N LEU A 83 -12.40 -10.50 -0.42
CA LEU A 83 -12.15 -9.95 0.91
C LEU A 83 -13.03 -8.74 1.23
N ASP A 84 -13.70 -8.17 0.24
CA ASP A 84 -14.58 -7.01 0.43
C ASP A 84 -15.77 -7.40 1.33
N LYS A 85 -16.04 -6.58 2.35
CA LYS A 85 -17.21 -6.71 3.22
C LYS A 85 -18.24 -5.64 2.89
N GLU A 86 -19.53 -6.01 2.89
CA GLU A 86 -20.63 -5.07 2.65
C GLU A 86 -20.61 -3.91 3.66
N GLU A 87 -20.26 -4.20 4.91
CA GLU A 87 -20.13 -3.24 6.02
C GLU A 87 -19.03 -2.18 5.79
N HIS A 88 -18.13 -2.43 4.83
CA HIS A 88 -17.02 -1.55 4.48
C HIS A 88 -17.04 -1.21 2.98
N ALA A 89 -18.24 -0.88 2.47
CA ALA A 89 -18.49 -0.64 1.05
C ALA A 89 -17.57 0.41 0.41
N GLU A 90 -17.08 1.38 1.19
CA GLU A 90 -16.16 2.46 0.77
C GLU A 90 -14.70 1.99 0.60
N THR A 91 -14.34 0.82 1.13
CA THR A 91 -12.98 0.25 1.07
C THR A 91 -12.93 -1.02 0.22
N SER A 92 -11.74 -1.36 -0.28
CA SER A 92 -11.45 -2.64 -0.94
C SER A 92 -10.06 -3.14 -0.54
N HIS A 93 -9.70 -4.34 -0.99
CA HIS A 93 -8.35 -4.90 -0.87
C HIS A 93 -7.65 -4.83 -2.22
N TRP A 94 -6.65 -3.95 -2.33
CA TRP A 94 -5.82 -3.82 -3.54
C TRP A 94 -4.53 -4.61 -3.36
N TYR A 95 -4.13 -5.34 -4.40
CA TYR A 95 -2.82 -5.98 -4.45
C TYR A 95 -2.00 -5.49 -5.65
N ALA A 96 -0.68 -5.52 -5.49
CA ALA A 96 0.29 -5.27 -6.54
C ALA A 96 1.47 -6.24 -6.46
N LEU A 97 1.87 -6.74 -7.62
CA LEU A 97 3.12 -7.42 -7.88
C LEU A 97 4.03 -6.43 -8.61
N PHE A 98 5.20 -6.15 -8.05
CA PHE A 98 6.15 -5.25 -8.68
C PHE A 98 7.59 -5.68 -8.46
N ARG A 99 8.47 -5.30 -9.38
CA ARG A 99 9.91 -5.58 -9.30
C ARG A 99 10.74 -4.31 -9.27
N LEU A 100 11.92 -4.39 -8.66
CA LEU A 100 12.95 -3.36 -8.80
C LEU A 100 13.70 -3.55 -10.13
N LYS A 101 13.64 -2.55 -10.99
CA LYS A 101 14.47 -2.47 -12.19
C LYS A 101 15.89 -2.18 -11.78
N LYS A 102 16.83 -2.76 -12.52
CA LYS A 102 18.24 -2.39 -12.44
C LYS A 102 18.42 -0.94 -12.89
N ASP A 103 19.21 -0.16 -12.15
CA ASP A 103 19.73 1.12 -12.63
C ASP A 103 20.68 0.86 -13.82
N CYS A 104 20.12 0.61 -15.00
CA CYS A 104 20.83 0.61 -16.26
C CYS A 104 20.09 1.59 -17.16
N ASP A 105 20.68 2.79 -17.30
CA ASP A 105 20.61 3.73 -18.44
C ASP A 105 20.72 5.21 -17.98
N LEU A 106 21.66 5.50 -17.08
CA LEU A 106 22.33 6.80 -17.01
C LEU A 106 23.80 6.58 -17.36
N GLY A 107 24.03 6.12 -18.59
CA GLY A 107 25.34 6.12 -19.25
C GLY A 107 25.48 7.32 -20.16
#